data_AF-A0A975J7E1-F1
#
_entry.id   AF-A0A975J7E1-F1
#
_cell.length_a   1.000
_cell.length_b   1.000
_cell.length_c   1.000
_cell.angle_alpha   90.00
_cell.angle_beta   90.00
_cell.angle_gamma   90.00
#
_symmetry.space_group_name_H-M   'P 1'
#
loop_
_entity.id
_entity.type
_entity.pdbx_description
1 polymer ?
#
loop_
_entity_poly.entity_id
_entity_poly.type
_entity_poly.pdbx_seq_one_letter_code
_entity_poly.pdbx_strand_id
1 'polypeptide(L)'
;MAQMFPPTIEGFQEEHHSEIEFFSFLKLRLPDNYYVFWNIRVNKRKPDFIIVGPDLGLVVLEVKDWALGTISRSDLKKYYFKPYGVSEINPYEKAETFREKVEEALCEEIGLLQQDGIYKNRIKFSRASGVVFTNINRIDFESSTHRNSIDSEFILFKNDIQNIKTPEQLIKKLKAMFVPEKSFYFEPLSLDDMSLVRKVLFRDSIFYTELDTKIIDAGYDVENDLVESYTSSTDVTGDVKEEVMLEYLNHKRKFPFKKIIFSLFVLTFLASLPYLHKIVESYEYQGKSISEYIGSLFNSNINVLGKNSEENIDLFPPTMILKVQNNPYGKGTYILIQDGKNYISSKTFPKDSYIEFYNDRKIIIYNSKTSETKEFIAENDVIKLEVGNAYTKIYLNGIEHKFVKNFKYNFIDNKIVN
;
A
#
# COMPACT_ATOMS: atom_id res chain seq x y z
N MET A 1 12.02 6.16 6.45
CA MET A 1 11.84 5.00 5.56
C MET A 1 10.66 5.32 4.68
N ALA A 2 10.81 5.13 3.36
CA ALA A 2 9.76 5.47 2.40
C ALA A 2 8.41 4.81 2.71
N GLN A 3 7.35 5.50 2.27
CA GLN A 3 6.00 4.97 2.29
C GLN A 3 5.83 4.05 1.09
N MET A 4 5.66 2.77 1.38
CA MET A 4 5.53 1.74 0.35
C MET A 4 4.06 1.46 0.06
N PHE A 5 3.78 1.14 -1.20
CA PHE A 5 2.45 0.80 -1.70
C PHE A 5 2.58 -0.45 -2.58
N PRO A 6 2.27 -1.65 -2.07
CA PRO A 6 1.74 -1.96 -0.72
C PRO A 6 2.75 -1.70 0.42
N PRO A 7 2.29 -1.52 1.67
CA PRO A 7 3.16 -1.20 2.83
C PRO A 7 4.08 -2.35 3.24
N THR A 8 3.69 -3.58 2.92
CA THR A 8 4.41 -4.83 3.21
C THR A 8 4.43 -5.72 1.97
N ILE A 9 5.34 -6.69 1.97
CA ILE A 9 5.44 -7.74 0.95
C ILE A 9 4.57 -8.96 1.27
N GLU A 10 3.77 -8.91 2.35
CA GLU A 10 2.89 -10.00 2.74
C GLU A 10 1.85 -10.24 1.64
N GLY A 11 1.75 -11.48 1.15
CA GLY A 11 0.91 -11.85 0.01
C GLY A 11 1.61 -11.83 -1.35
N PHE A 12 2.86 -11.38 -1.45
CA PHE A 12 3.64 -11.33 -2.69
C PHE A 12 4.76 -12.39 -2.74
N GLN A 13 4.51 -13.57 -2.17
CA GLN A 13 5.52 -14.65 -2.09
C GLN A 13 5.89 -15.27 -3.45
N GLU A 14 5.06 -15.06 -4.46
CA GLU A 14 5.25 -15.58 -5.83
C GLU A 14 5.92 -14.57 -6.77
N GLU A 15 6.13 -13.32 -6.33
CA GLU A 15 6.81 -12.30 -7.13
C GLU A 15 8.34 -12.54 -7.20
N HIS A 16 8.98 -12.00 -8.24
CA HIS A 16 10.41 -12.22 -8.48
C HIS A 16 11.27 -11.81 -7.27
N HIS A 17 12.13 -12.72 -6.80
CA HIS A 17 12.97 -12.52 -5.62
C HIS A 17 13.79 -11.21 -5.67
N SER A 18 14.30 -10.87 -6.85
CA SER A 18 15.05 -9.64 -7.10
C SER A 18 14.23 -8.36 -6.83
N GLU A 19 12.93 -8.38 -7.11
CA GLU A 19 12.05 -7.25 -6.81
C GLU A 19 11.77 -7.14 -5.32
N ILE A 20 11.60 -8.25 -4.62
CA ILE A 20 11.39 -8.26 -3.16
C ILE A 20 12.62 -7.71 -2.42
N GLU A 21 13.82 -8.11 -2.85
CA GLU A 21 15.07 -7.56 -2.32
C GLU A 21 15.16 -6.05 -2.60
N PHE A 22 14.83 -5.63 -3.82
CA PHE A 22 14.88 -4.22 -4.21
C PHE A 22 13.83 -3.38 -3.49
N PHE A 23 12.62 -3.90 -3.26
CA PHE A 23 11.58 -3.28 -2.44
C PHE A 23 12.11 -2.98 -1.04
N SER A 24 12.74 -3.98 -0.41
CA SER A 24 13.30 -3.85 0.94
C SER A 24 14.44 -2.82 0.98
N PHE A 25 15.29 -2.83 -0.05
CA PHE A 25 16.34 -1.82 -0.24
C PHE A 25 15.76 -0.40 -0.34
N LEU A 26 14.78 -0.16 -1.22
CA LEU A 26 14.14 1.14 -1.38
C LEU A 26 13.46 1.61 -0.10
N LYS A 27 12.71 0.74 0.58
CA LYS A 27 12.02 1.04 1.85
C LYS A 27 12.99 1.54 2.92
N LEU A 28 14.16 0.89 3.03
CA LEU A 28 15.18 1.22 4.02
C LEU A 28 16.03 2.44 3.65
N ARG A 29 16.25 2.68 2.36
CA ARG A 29 17.18 3.72 1.89
C ARG A 29 16.51 5.03 1.55
N LEU A 30 15.24 5.05 1.16
CA LEU A 30 14.54 6.29 0.85
C LEU A 30 13.94 6.96 2.10
N PRO A 31 13.87 8.31 2.12
CA PRO A 31 13.23 9.08 3.20
C PRO A 31 11.72 8.79 3.33
N ASP A 32 11.13 9.16 4.46
CA ASP A 32 9.70 8.90 4.77
C ASP A 32 8.69 9.78 4.02
N ASN A 33 9.15 10.86 3.40
CA ASN A 33 8.37 11.68 2.49
C ASN A 33 8.42 11.19 1.04
N TYR A 34 9.07 10.05 0.75
CA TYR A 34 9.06 9.41 -0.57
C TYR A 34 8.01 8.31 -0.63
N TYR A 35 7.33 8.22 -1.77
CA TYR A 35 6.34 7.21 -2.09
C TYR A 35 6.95 6.20 -3.06
N VAL A 36 6.78 4.91 -2.79
CA VAL A 36 7.22 3.83 -3.66
C VAL A 36 6.05 2.91 -3.92
N PHE A 37 5.57 2.88 -5.15
CA PHE A 37 4.57 1.93 -5.60
C PHE A 37 5.28 0.75 -6.23
N TRP A 38 4.99 -0.44 -5.74
CA TRP A 38 5.54 -1.68 -6.25
C TRP A 38 4.41 -2.47 -6.91
N ASN A 39 4.63 -2.81 -8.18
CA ASN A 39 3.81 -3.76 -8.92
C ASN A 39 2.33 -3.37 -9.05
N ILE A 40 2.03 -2.06 -9.07
CA ILE A 40 0.67 -1.55 -9.22
C ILE A 40 0.29 -1.44 -10.70
N ARG A 41 -0.98 -1.71 -11.03
CA ARG A 41 -1.49 -1.49 -12.39
C ARG A 41 -1.81 -0.02 -12.62
N VAL A 42 -1.26 0.55 -13.69
CA VAL A 42 -1.56 1.89 -14.19
C VAL A 42 -1.80 1.78 -15.69
N ASN A 43 -2.98 2.19 -16.16
CA ASN A 43 -3.37 2.07 -17.57
C ASN A 43 -3.11 0.69 -18.20
N LYS A 44 -3.55 -0.38 -17.53
CA LYS A 44 -3.37 -1.81 -17.91
C LYS A 44 -1.91 -2.29 -17.95
N ARG A 45 -0.95 -1.47 -17.52
CA ARG A 45 0.46 -1.82 -17.45
C ARG A 45 0.87 -1.95 -15.99
N LYS A 46 1.80 -2.86 -15.71
CA LYS A 46 2.30 -3.17 -14.37
C LYS A 46 3.80 -2.84 -14.35
N PRO A 47 4.19 -1.57 -14.11
CA PRO A 47 5.57 -1.24 -13.83
C PRO A 47 6.03 -1.87 -12.53
N ASP A 48 7.29 -2.30 -12.48
CA ASP A 48 7.84 -2.92 -11.28
C ASP A 48 7.89 -1.89 -10.15
N PHE A 49 8.51 -0.72 -10.37
CA PHE A 49 8.53 0.34 -9.36
C PHE A 49 8.22 1.72 -9.92
N ILE A 50 7.41 2.47 -9.17
CA ILE A 50 7.19 3.90 -9.35
C ILE A 50 7.62 4.61 -8.07
N ILE A 51 8.60 5.51 -8.16
CA ILE A 51 9.10 6.31 -7.04
C ILE A 51 8.68 7.75 -7.25
N VAL A 52 8.12 8.36 -6.20
CA VAL A 52 7.75 9.76 -6.18
C VAL A 52 8.38 10.40 -4.95
N GLY A 53 9.18 11.44 -5.14
CA GLY A 53 9.81 12.19 -4.05
C GLY A 53 9.58 13.69 -4.23
N PRO A 54 9.42 14.47 -3.14
CA PRO A 54 9.15 15.90 -3.24
C PRO A 54 10.19 16.67 -4.07
N ASP A 55 11.47 16.38 -3.85
CA ASP A 55 12.60 16.99 -4.54
C ASP A 55 13.18 16.12 -5.66
N LEU A 56 12.54 14.98 -5.95
CA LEU A 56 12.94 14.04 -7.00
C LEU A 56 12.03 14.13 -8.21
N GLY A 57 10.72 14.28 -8.01
CA GLY A 57 9.72 14.10 -9.06
C GLY A 57 9.35 12.63 -9.20
N LEU A 58 9.13 12.16 -10.42
CA LEU A 58 8.71 10.79 -10.74
C LEU A 58 9.85 9.98 -11.34
N VAL A 59 10.09 8.77 -10.83
CA VAL A 59 11.00 7.80 -11.46
C VAL A 59 10.27 6.47 -11.62
N VAL A 60 10.26 5.92 -12.84
CA VAL A 60 9.75 4.56 -13.10
C VAL A 60 10.92 3.62 -13.37
N LEU A 61 10.97 2.49 -12.67
CA LEU A 61 12.06 1.52 -12.77
C LEU A 61 11.53 0.15 -13.23
N GLU A 62 12.31 -0.47 -14.12
CA GLU A 62 12.19 -1.89 -14.49
C GLU A 62 13.36 -2.67 -13.83
N VAL A 63 13.07 -3.78 -13.18
CA VAL A 63 14.04 -4.63 -12.49
C VAL A 63 14.31 -5.88 -13.31
N LYS A 64 15.58 -6.19 -13.52
CA LYS A 64 16.02 -7.42 -14.19
C LYS A 64 17.14 -8.10 -13.41
N ASP A 65 17.01 -9.41 -13.26
CA ASP A 65 17.97 -10.30 -12.60
C ASP A 65 18.88 -11.05 -13.60
N TRP A 66 18.87 -10.60 -14.85
CA TRP A 66 19.66 -11.18 -15.93
C TRP A 66 21.13 -11.36 -15.56
N ALA A 67 21.68 -12.50 -15.95
CA ALA A 67 23.12 -12.71 -15.93
C ALA A 67 23.74 -12.25 -17.26
N LEU A 68 24.74 -11.37 -17.21
CA LEU A 68 25.34 -10.78 -18.41
C LEU A 68 25.78 -11.82 -19.47
N GLY A 69 26.26 -13.00 -19.03
CA GLY A 69 26.69 -14.08 -19.93
C GLY A 69 25.58 -14.77 -20.73
N THR A 70 24.31 -14.66 -20.30
CA THR A 70 23.15 -15.21 -21.01
C THR A 70 22.70 -14.32 -22.15
N ILE A 71 23.10 -13.05 -22.17
CA ILE A 71 22.82 -12.11 -23.24
C ILE A 71 23.75 -12.44 -24.43
N SER A 72 23.15 -12.63 -25.60
CA SER A 72 23.87 -12.90 -26.86
C SER A 72 24.11 -11.63 -27.66
N ARG A 73 23.12 -10.75 -27.71
CA ARG A 73 23.14 -9.47 -28.44
C ARG A 73 22.17 -8.51 -27.76
N SER A 74 22.47 -7.22 -27.84
CA SER A 74 21.54 -6.15 -27.47
C SER A 74 21.61 -5.01 -28.47
N ASP A 75 20.54 -4.24 -28.54
CA ASP A 75 20.47 -2.94 -29.17
C ASP A 75 19.56 -2.01 -28.35
N LEU A 76 19.29 -0.80 -28.87
CA LEU A 76 18.45 0.17 -28.19
C LEU A 76 17.00 -0.29 -27.99
N LYS A 77 16.53 -1.29 -28.74
CA LYS A 77 15.14 -1.75 -28.71
C LYS A 77 14.95 -3.14 -28.11
N LYS A 78 15.93 -4.05 -28.24
CA LYS A 78 15.79 -5.45 -27.79
C LYS A 78 17.08 -6.03 -27.22
N TYR A 79 16.90 -7.01 -26.33
CA TYR A 79 17.94 -7.95 -25.88
C TYR A 79 17.59 -9.36 -26.37
N TYR A 80 18.61 -10.11 -26.77
CA TYR A 80 18.49 -11.48 -27.28
C TYR A 80 19.29 -12.42 -26.39
N PHE A 81 18.72 -13.55 -25.99
CA PHE A 81 19.32 -14.46 -25.01
C PHE A 81 19.76 -15.80 -25.61
N LYS A 82 20.64 -16.50 -24.88
CA LYS A 82 21.09 -17.86 -25.18
C LYS A 82 20.26 -18.88 -24.38
N PRO A 83 19.98 -20.08 -24.95
CA PRO A 83 20.16 -20.45 -26.36
C PRO A 83 19.17 -19.69 -27.26
N TYR A 84 19.55 -19.47 -28.53
CA TYR A 84 18.82 -18.63 -29.48
C TYR A 84 17.31 -18.92 -29.54
N GLY A 85 16.48 -17.87 -29.46
CA GLY A 85 15.02 -17.99 -29.60
C GLY A 85 14.21 -17.09 -28.65
N VAL A 86 14.83 -16.60 -27.57
CA VAL A 86 14.20 -15.69 -26.61
C VAL A 86 14.73 -14.27 -26.82
N SER A 87 13.82 -13.31 -26.99
CA SER A 87 14.13 -11.88 -27.02
C SER A 87 13.19 -11.12 -26.11
N GLU A 88 13.71 -10.13 -25.40
CA GLU A 88 12.91 -9.17 -24.64
C GLU A 88 13.11 -7.76 -25.20
N ILE A 89 12.09 -6.93 -24.99
CA ILE A 89 12.22 -5.48 -25.22
C ILE A 89 13.32 -4.96 -24.29
N ASN A 90 14.08 -3.98 -24.76
CA ASN A 90 15.06 -3.29 -23.92
C ASN A 90 14.36 -2.77 -22.65
N PRO A 91 14.85 -3.12 -21.44
CA PRO A 91 14.15 -2.81 -20.20
C PRO A 91 14.02 -1.29 -19.98
N TYR A 92 14.93 -0.50 -20.54
CA TYR A 92 14.82 0.96 -20.47
C TYR A 92 13.67 1.49 -21.35
N GLU A 93 13.47 0.92 -22.55
CA GLU A 93 12.33 1.26 -23.41
C GLU A 93 10.99 0.84 -22.78
N LYS A 94 10.98 -0.31 -22.07
CA LYS A 94 9.82 -0.76 -21.28
C LYS A 94 9.52 0.23 -20.14
N ALA A 95 10.53 0.66 -19.41
CA ALA A 95 10.39 1.68 -18.37
C ALA A 95 9.91 3.04 -18.91
N GLU A 96 10.43 3.50 -20.05
CA GLU A 96 9.94 4.72 -20.72
C GLU A 96 8.46 4.61 -21.10
N THR A 97 8.05 3.48 -21.67
CA THR A 97 6.64 3.21 -22.02
C THR A 97 5.75 3.24 -20.78
N PHE A 98 6.19 2.64 -19.69
CA PHE A 98 5.45 2.67 -18.43
C PHE A 98 5.39 4.06 -17.81
N ARG A 99 6.48 4.83 -17.86
CA ARG A 99 6.51 6.22 -17.41
C ARG A 99 5.50 7.08 -18.16
N GLU A 100 5.35 6.90 -19.47
CA GLU A 100 4.32 7.58 -20.25
C GLU A 100 2.91 7.20 -19.78
N LYS A 101 2.65 5.92 -19.49
CA LYS A 101 1.35 5.48 -18.94
C LYS A 101 1.05 6.03 -17.56
N VAL A 102 2.06 6.15 -16.72
CA VAL A 102 1.95 6.79 -15.41
C VAL A 102 1.69 8.29 -15.56
N GLU A 103 2.39 8.97 -16.47
CA GLU A 103 2.14 10.39 -16.75
C GLU A 103 0.73 10.63 -17.28
N GLU A 104 0.25 9.81 -18.23
CA GLU A 104 -1.11 9.90 -18.77
C GLU A 104 -2.16 9.85 -17.65
N ALA A 105 -2.04 8.88 -16.73
CA ALA A 105 -2.92 8.76 -15.58
C ALA A 105 -2.86 10.00 -14.67
N LEU A 106 -1.65 10.48 -14.34
CA LEU A 106 -1.45 11.66 -13.51
C LEU A 106 -1.99 12.94 -14.15
N CYS A 107 -2.01 13.02 -15.49
CA CYS A 107 -2.55 14.17 -16.20
C CYS A 107 -4.08 14.32 -16.08
N GLU A 108 -4.80 13.30 -15.59
CA GLU A 108 -6.24 13.41 -15.32
C GLU A 108 -6.56 14.27 -14.08
N GLU A 109 -5.58 14.50 -13.20
CA GLU A 109 -5.76 15.28 -11.97
C GLU A 109 -5.25 16.71 -12.15
N ILE A 110 -6.19 17.66 -12.27
CA ILE A 110 -5.91 19.07 -12.58
C ILE A 110 -4.92 19.69 -11.57
N GLY A 111 -4.96 19.27 -10.30
CA GLY A 111 -4.06 19.77 -9.26
C GLY A 111 -2.57 19.42 -9.49
N LEU A 112 -2.28 18.43 -10.33
CA LEU A 112 -0.93 18.03 -10.70
C LEU A 112 -0.42 18.69 -11.98
N LEU A 113 -1.26 19.47 -12.68
CA LEU A 113 -0.94 20.07 -13.97
C LEU A 113 -0.35 21.46 -13.85
N GLN A 114 0.57 21.79 -14.76
CA GLN A 114 0.99 23.17 -15.02
C GLN A 114 -0.14 23.93 -15.71
N GLN A 115 -0.45 25.12 -15.20
CA GLN A 115 -1.57 25.94 -15.69
C GLN A 115 -1.17 26.81 -16.89
N ASP A 116 0.13 27.07 -17.04
CA ASP A 116 0.73 27.97 -18.02
C ASP A 116 2.12 27.46 -18.48
N GLY A 117 2.79 28.24 -19.31
CA GLY A 117 4.11 27.91 -19.85
C GLY A 117 4.12 26.86 -20.95
N ILE A 118 5.33 26.46 -21.38
CA ILE A 118 5.56 25.52 -22.48
C ILE A 118 5.12 24.08 -22.15
N TYR A 119 4.91 23.77 -20.87
CA TYR A 119 4.47 22.48 -20.37
C TYR A 119 3.01 22.51 -19.85
N LYS A 120 2.22 23.51 -20.26
CA LYS A 120 0.80 23.60 -19.90
C LYS A 120 0.07 22.28 -20.18
N ASN A 121 -0.79 21.88 -19.24
CA ASN A 121 -1.53 20.60 -19.26
C ASN A 121 -0.64 19.35 -19.18
N ARG A 122 0.64 19.48 -18.79
CA ARG A 122 1.50 18.37 -18.35
C ARG A 122 1.68 18.43 -16.85
N ILE A 123 2.15 17.32 -16.27
CA ILE A 123 2.49 17.28 -14.85
C ILE A 123 3.51 18.37 -14.47
N LYS A 124 3.39 18.92 -13.27
CA LYS A 124 4.19 20.06 -12.78
C LYS A 124 5.55 19.70 -12.20
N PHE A 125 5.98 18.47 -12.40
CA PHE A 125 7.26 17.94 -11.91
C PHE A 125 7.91 17.07 -12.98
N SER A 126 9.24 16.96 -12.90
CA SER A 126 10.01 16.17 -13.85
C SER A 126 9.79 14.68 -13.66
N ARG A 127 10.07 13.93 -14.73
CA ARG A 127 9.91 12.47 -14.78
C ARG A 127 11.10 11.79 -15.47
N ALA A 128 11.59 10.71 -14.89
CA ALA A 128 12.67 9.88 -15.43
C ALA A 128 12.31 8.40 -15.44
N SER A 129 13.06 7.63 -16.21
CA SER A 129 12.99 6.16 -16.22
C SER A 129 14.36 5.59 -15.92
N GLY A 130 14.39 4.34 -15.44
CA GLY A 130 15.65 3.65 -15.21
C GLY A 130 15.48 2.14 -15.18
N VAL A 131 16.62 1.46 -15.14
CA VAL A 131 16.71 0.01 -15.06
C VAL A 131 17.51 -0.37 -13.83
N VAL A 132 17.12 -1.46 -13.20
CA VAL A 132 17.84 -2.05 -12.07
C VAL A 132 18.36 -3.41 -12.50
N PHE A 133 19.68 -3.56 -12.61
CA PHE A 133 20.29 -4.86 -12.83
C PHE A 133 20.79 -5.42 -11.50
N THR A 134 20.02 -6.34 -10.92
CA THR A 134 20.35 -6.92 -9.60
C THR A 134 21.50 -7.93 -9.66
N ASN A 135 21.84 -8.42 -10.87
CA ASN A 135 22.91 -9.41 -11.05
C ASN A 135 24.05 -8.98 -12.00
N ILE A 136 24.10 -7.71 -12.42
CA ILE A 136 25.16 -7.17 -13.28
C ILE A 136 25.88 -6.03 -12.56
N ASN A 137 27.22 -6.09 -12.49
CA ASN A 137 28.01 -4.97 -11.99
C ASN A 137 28.30 -3.96 -13.09
N ARG A 138 28.52 -2.71 -12.69
CA ARG A 138 28.84 -1.60 -13.59
C ARG A 138 30.03 -1.90 -14.51
N ILE A 139 31.15 -2.32 -13.93
CA ILE A 139 32.41 -2.57 -14.69
C ILE A 139 32.19 -3.68 -15.73
N ASP A 140 31.45 -4.73 -15.37
CA ASP A 140 31.16 -5.85 -16.27
C ASP A 140 30.29 -5.40 -17.44
N PHE A 141 29.26 -4.58 -17.19
CA PHE A 141 28.40 -4.05 -18.23
C PHE A 141 29.15 -3.08 -19.16
N GLU A 142 29.88 -2.11 -18.60
CA GLU A 142 30.60 -1.07 -19.33
C GLU A 142 31.73 -1.67 -20.20
N SER A 143 32.34 -2.78 -19.77
CA SER A 143 33.35 -3.51 -20.55
C SER A 143 32.78 -4.50 -21.58
N SER A 144 31.46 -4.76 -21.54
CA SER A 144 30.81 -5.71 -22.43
C SER A 144 30.50 -5.12 -23.82
N THR A 145 30.10 -6.00 -24.75
CA THR A 145 29.53 -5.60 -26.05
C THR A 145 28.14 -4.96 -25.93
N HIS A 146 27.51 -5.03 -24.75
CA HIS A 146 26.18 -4.50 -24.47
C HIS A 146 26.21 -3.08 -23.89
N ARG A 147 27.39 -2.48 -23.64
CA ARG A 147 27.52 -1.17 -22.99
C ARG A 147 26.72 -0.03 -23.64
N ASN A 148 26.44 -0.14 -24.94
CA ASN A 148 25.75 0.89 -25.73
C ASN A 148 24.23 0.66 -25.84
N SER A 149 23.66 -0.38 -25.20
CA SER A 149 22.21 -0.58 -25.26
C SER A 149 21.43 0.31 -24.29
N ILE A 150 22.06 0.78 -23.20
CA ILE A 150 21.49 1.71 -22.23
C ILE A 150 22.64 2.53 -21.62
N ASP A 151 22.51 3.85 -21.54
CA ASP A 151 23.52 4.68 -20.87
C ASP A 151 23.57 4.37 -19.36
N SER A 152 24.77 4.29 -18.82
CA SER A 152 24.99 3.78 -17.46
C SER A 152 24.51 4.71 -16.33
N GLU A 153 24.02 5.90 -16.68
CA GLU A 153 23.33 6.83 -15.78
C GLU A 153 21.88 6.43 -15.50
N PHE A 154 21.23 5.73 -16.45
CA PHE A 154 19.88 5.20 -16.31
C PHE A 154 19.85 3.83 -15.61
N ILE A 155 20.99 3.34 -15.12
CA ILE A 155 21.12 1.99 -14.57
C ILE A 155 21.58 2.04 -13.11
N LEU A 156 20.82 1.37 -12.24
CA LEU A 156 21.27 0.94 -10.92
C LEU A 156 21.83 -0.47 -11.01
N PHE A 157 23.14 -0.62 -10.84
CA PHE A 157 23.81 -1.92 -10.92
C PHE A 157 23.81 -2.64 -9.57
N LYS A 158 24.11 -3.94 -9.59
CA LYS A 158 24.26 -4.78 -8.40
C LYS A 158 25.17 -4.16 -7.35
N ASN A 159 26.35 -3.70 -7.78
CA ASN A 159 27.32 -3.07 -6.90
C ASN A 159 26.86 -1.68 -6.40
N ASP A 160 25.95 -0.99 -7.09
CA ASP A 160 25.33 0.23 -6.55
C ASP A 160 24.40 -0.14 -5.38
N ILE A 161 23.51 -1.12 -5.54
CA ILE A 161 22.57 -1.59 -4.50
C ILE A 161 23.31 -2.05 -3.24
N GLN A 162 24.42 -2.78 -3.40
CA GLN A 162 25.22 -3.28 -2.29
C GLN A 162 25.97 -2.18 -1.54
N ASN A 163 26.45 -1.15 -2.25
CA ASN A 163 27.33 -0.12 -1.68
C ASN A 163 26.58 1.12 -1.17
N ILE A 164 25.35 1.39 -1.64
CA ILE A 164 24.53 2.49 -1.16
C ILE A 164 24.11 2.25 0.30
N LYS A 165 24.59 3.11 1.20
CA LYS A 165 24.31 3.04 2.64
C LYS A 165 23.43 4.18 3.12
N THR A 166 23.40 5.32 2.42
CA THR A 166 22.64 6.50 2.84
C THR A 166 21.56 6.90 1.83
N PRO A 167 20.49 7.60 2.28
CA PRO A 167 19.47 8.14 1.38
C PRO A 167 20.02 9.06 0.30
N GLU A 168 20.98 9.92 0.64
CA GLU A 168 21.56 10.91 -0.26
C GLU A 168 22.28 10.25 -1.43
N GLN A 169 22.94 9.10 -1.19
CA GLN A 169 23.60 8.32 -2.23
C GLN A 169 22.59 7.73 -3.21
N LEU A 170 21.47 7.19 -2.72
CA LEU A 170 20.40 6.66 -3.57
C LEU A 170 19.73 7.78 -4.37
N ILE A 171 19.34 8.87 -3.69
CA ILE A 171 18.71 10.03 -4.32
C ILE A 171 19.63 10.63 -5.39
N LYS A 172 20.94 10.71 -5.14
CA LYS A 172 21.91 11.17 -6.14
C LYS A 172 21.89 10.29 -7.40
N LYS A 173 21.81 8.97 -7.24
CA LYS A 173 21.72 8.03 -8.37
C LYS A 173 20.40 8.16 -9.12
N LEU A 174 19.28 8.30 -8.41
CA LEU A 174 17.98 8.52 -9.04
C LEU A 174 17.92 9.87 -9.76
N LYS A 175 18.48 10.94 -9.18
CA LYS A 175 18.58 12.26 -9.82
C LYS A 175 19.44 12.25 -11.08
N ALA A 176 20.44 11.37 -11.17
CA ALA A 176 21.26 11.22 -12.38
C ALA A 176 20.47 10.66 -13.58
N MET A 177 19.29 10.06 -13.36
CA MET A 177 18.41 9.59 -14.45
C MET A 177 17.64 10.74 -15.13
N PHE A 178 17.67 11.94 -14.55
CA PHE A 178 17.00 13.12 -15.09
C PHE A 178 17.96 13.88 -16.02
N VAL A 179 17.84 13.62 -17.32
CA VAL A 179 18.65 14.31 -18.32
C VAL A 179 18.11 15.72 -18.62
N PRO A 180 18.98 16.73 -18.79
CA PRO A 180 18.56 18.13 -19.02
C PRO A 180 17.58 18.32 -20.17
N GLU A 181 17.66 17.50 -21.22
CA GLU A 181 16.83 17.62 -22.42
C GLU A 181 15.38 17.17 -22.19
N LYS A 182 15.14 16.33 -21.16
CA LYS A 182 13.82 15.76 -20.84
C LYS A 182 13.30 16.20 -19.47
N SER A 183 14.03 17.07 -18.79
CA SER A 183 13.76 17.47 -17.40
C SER A 183 13.74 18.99 -17.28
N PHE A 184 12.96 19.50 -16.34
CA PHE A 184 12.90 20.91 -15.99
C PHE A 184 12.96 21.08 -14.47
N TYR A 185 13.37 22.27 -14.04
CA TYR A 185 13.28 22.62 -12.63
C TYR A 185 11.82 22.76 -12.22
N PHE A 186 11.47 22.18 -11.08
CA PHE A 186 10.16 22.32 -10.46
C PHE A 186 10.33 22.57 -8.96
N GLU A 187 9.39 23.32 -8.39
CA GLU A 187 9.33 23.48 -6.94
C GLU A 187 9.00 22.13 -6.27
N PRO A 188 9.59 21.81 -5.11
CA PRO A 188 9.33 20.55 -4.44
C PRO A 188 7.84 20.28 -4.24
N LEU A 189 7.41 19.05 -4.49
CA LEU A 189 6.00 18.67 -4.37
C LEU A 189 5.50 18.88 -2.94
N SER A 190 4.35 19.53 -2.82
CA SER A 190 3.68 19.71 -1.54
C SER A 190 3.07 18.40 -1.02
N LEU A 191 2.67 18.35 0.25
CA LEU A 191 1.95 17.20 0.79
C LEU A 191 0.64 16.93 0.06
N ASP A 192 -0.03 17.97 -0.44
CA ASP A 192 -1.25 17.85 -1.23
C ASP A 192 -0.94 17.24 -2.60
N ASP A 193 0.15 17.65 -3.25
CA ASP A 193 0.59 17.08 -4.52
C ASP A 193 0.93 15.59 -4.37
N MET A 194 1.71 15.26 -3.35
CA MET A 194 2.03 13.86 -3.03
C MET A 194 0.74 13.06 -2.79
N SER A 195 -0.21 13.61 -2.04
CA SER A 195 -1.51 12.97 -1.76
C SER A 195 -2.36 12.77 -3.03
N LEU A 196 -2.34 13.74 -3.96
CA LEU A 196 -3.00 13.63 -5.26
C LEU A 196 -2.36 12.55 -6.13
N VAL A 197 -1.01 12.51 -6.21
CA VAL A 197 -0.29 11.45 -6.92
C VAL A 197 -0.68 10.08 -6.37
N ARG A 198 -0.67 9.92 -5.04
CA ARG A 198 -1.10 8.67 -4.40
C ARG A 198 -2.53 8.32 -4.76
N LYS A 199 -3.46 9.28 -4.66
CA LYS A 199 -4.87 9.08 -4.98
C LYS A 199 -5.05 8.57 -6.42
N VAL A 200 -4.40 9.19 -7.40
CA VAL A 200 -4.49 8.80 -8.82
C VAL A 200 -3.96 7.38 -9.02
N LEU A 201 -2.73 7.13 -8.59
CA LEU A 201 -2.08 5.83 -8.81
C LEU A 201 -2.80 4.68 -8.10
N PHE A 202 -3.34 4.91 -6.89
CA PHE A 202 -4.18 3.92 -6.22
C PHE A 202 -5.52 3.71 -6.90
N ARG A 203 -6.22 4.79 -7.27
CA ARG A 203 -7.54 4.69 -7.92
C ARG A 203 -7.46 3.85 -9.18
N ASP A 204 -6.46 4.10 -10.01
CA ASP A 204 -6.29 3.37 -11.26
C ASP A 204 -5.95 1.90 -10.98
N SER A 205 -5.08 1.61 -10.00
CA SER A 205 -4.75 0.23 -9.62
C SER A 205 -5.96 -0.59 -9.16
N ILE A 206 -6.87 0.01 -8.39
CA ILE A 206 -8.09 -0.65 -7.90
C ILE A 206 -9.04 -0.90 -9.08
N PHE A 207 -9.24 0.10 -9.94
CA PHE A 207 -10.12 -0.02 -11.10
C PHE A 207 -9.69 -1.17 -12.01
N TYR A 208 -8.38 -1.31 -12.27
CA TYR A 208 -7.88 -2.43 -13.07
C TYR A 208 -8.01 -3.77 -12.37
N THR A 209 -7.78 -3.84 -11.06
CA THR A 209 -7.97 -5.10 -10.29
C THR A 209 -9.41 -5.59 -10.36
N GLU A 210 -10.39 -4.70 -10.20
CA GLU A 210 -11.81 -5.04 -10.33
C GLU A 210 -12.20 -5.45 -11.74
N LEU A 211 -11.61 -4.80 -12.76
CA LEU A 211 -11.85 -5.12 -14.17
C LEU A 211 -11.27 -6.49 -14.52
N ASP A 212 -10.04 -6.77 -14.11
CA ASP A 212 -9.37 -8.05 -14.35
C ASP A 212 -10.13 -9.20 -13.68
N THR A 213 -10.59 -9.01 -12.44
CA THR A 213 -11.42 -10.01 -11.74
C THR A 213 -12.69 -10.32 -12.54
N LYS A 214 -13.37 -9.30 -13.07
CA LYS A 214 -14.57 -9.48 -13.90
C LYS A 214 -14.28 -10.13 -15.25
N ILE A 215 -13.12 -9.87 -15.85
CA ILE A 215 -12.69 -10.47 -17.13
C ILE A 215 -12.33 -11.95 -16.92
N ILE A 216 -11.62 -12.27 -15.83
CA ILE A 216 -11.30 -13.64 -15.42
C ILE A 216 -12.58 -14.42 -15.09
N ASP A 217 -13.51 -13.83 -14.34
CA ASP A 217 -14.83 -14.42 -14.06
C ASP A 217 -15.66 -14.63 -15.33
N ALA A 218 -15.43 -13.83 -16.38
CA ALA A 218 -16.04 -13.97 -17.70
C ALA A 218 -15.30 -14.96 -18.62
N GLY A 219 -14.22 -15.61 -18.16
CA GLY A 219 -13.48 -16.63 -18.89
C GLY A 219 -12.50 -16.12 -19.95
N TYR A 220 -12.12 -14.83 -19.90
CA TYR A 220 -11.15 -14.24 -20.82
C TYR A 220 -9.74 -14.25 -20.22
N ASP A 221 -8.78 -14.84 -20.95
CA ASP A 221 -7.40 -15.02 -20.50
C ASP A 221 -6.55 -13.78 -20.85
N VAL A 222 -6.10 -13.04 -19.83
CA VAL A 222 -5.58 -11.66 -19.97
C VAL A 222 -4.10 -11.62 -20.39
N GLU A 223 -3.37 -12.72 -20.27
CA GLU A 223 -1.90 -12.73 -20.42
C GLU A 223 -1.39 -12.87 -21.86
N ASN A 224 -2.21 -13.34 -22.82
CA ASN A 224 -1.72 -13.66 -24.17
C ASN A 224 -1.87 -12.54 -25.23
N ASP A 225 -2.65 -11.49 -25.00
CA ASP A 225 -3.00 -10.51 -26.05
C ASP A 225 -2.00 -9.34 -26.23
N LEU A 226 -0.88 -9.34 -25.50
CA LEU A 226 0.11 -8.25 -25.58
C LEU A 226 1.34 -8.56 -26.44
N VAL A 227 1.42 -9.76 -27.04
CA VAL A 227 2.54 -10.16 -27.91
C VAL A 227 2.27 -9.90 -29.40
N GLU A 228 1.01 -9.73 -29.83
CA GLU A 228 0.67 -9.60 -31.26
C GLU A 228 0.61 -8.17 -31.83
N SER A 229 0.72 -7.10 -31.02
CA SER A 229 0.56 -5.74 -31.56
C SER A 229 1.81 -5.13 -32.25
N TYR A 230 2.83 -5.94 -32.58
CA TYR A 230 4.02 -5.49 -33.30
C TYR A 230 4.38 -6.38 -34.49
N THR A 231 3.40 -6.77 -35.30
CA THR A 231 3.65 -7.19 -36.68
C THR A 231 2.58 -6.67 -37.62
N SER A 232 3.04 -5.99 -38.67
CA SER A 232 2.37 -5.57 -39.90
C SER A 232 1.15 -4.65 -39.82
N SER A 233 1.36 -3.46 -40.36
CA SER A 233 0.37 -2.61 -41.01
C SER A 233 -0.50 -3.39 -42.01
N THR A 234 -1.82 -3.32 -41.85
CA THR A 234 -2.81 -3.03 -42.90
C THR A 234 -4.14 -2.67 -42.23
N ASP A 235 -4.82 -1.68 -42.80
CA ASP A 235 -6.16 -1.23 -42.43
C ASP A 235 -7.17 -2.39 -42.24
N VAL A 236 -8.11 -2.15 -41.31
CA VAL A 236 -9.55 -2.47 -41.32
C VAL A 236 -10.08 -2.82 -39.90
N THR A 237 -11.21 -2.18 -39.59
CA THR A 237 -12.20 -2.41 -38.51
C THR A 237 -11.96 -1.82 -37.12
N GLY A 238 -12.56 -0.63 -36.93
CA GLY A 238 -12.81 0.03 -35.65
C GLY A 238 -14.14 -0.37 -34.98
N ASP A 239 -14.75 -1.51 -35.30
CA ASP A 239 -16.15 -1.78 -34.89
C ASP A 239 -16.33 -2.61 -33.61
N VAL A 240 -15.29 -3.25 -33.04
CA VAL A 240 -15.47 -4.13 -31.86
C VAL A 240 -15.34 -3.39 -30.52
N LYS A 241 -14.66 -2.23 -30.48
CA LYS A 241 -14.43 -1.47 -29.23
C LYS A 241 -15.56 -0.51 -28.86
N GLU A 242 -16.34 -0.05 -29.85
CA GLU A 242 -17.44 0.89 -29.61
C GLU A 242 -18.71 0.18 -29.11
N GLU A 243 -18.95 -1.06 -29.54
CA GLU A 243 -20.13 -1.84 -29.15
C GLU A 243 -20.10 -2.23 -27.66
N VAL A 244 -18.93 -2.63 -27.13
CA VAL A 244 -18.74 -2.98 -25.71
C VAL A 244 -18.83 -1.75 -24.79
N MET A 245 -18.33 -0.59 -25.24
CA MET A 245 -18.41 0.66 -24.46
C MET A 245 -19.83 1.24 -24.42
N LEU A 246 -20.60 1.11 -25.51
CA LEU A 246 -21.98 1.60 -25.59
C LEU A 246 -22.95 0.74 -24.78
N GLU A 247 -22.73 -0.57 -24.68
CA GLU A 247 -23.53 -1.46 -23.84
C GLU A 247 -23.33 -1.15 -22.34
N TYR A 248 -22.10 -0.83 -21.93
CA TYR A 248 -21.78 -0.41 -20.56
C TYR A 248 -22.40 0.95 -20.18
N LEU A 249 -22.47 1.90 -21.12
CA LEU A 249 -23.10 3.20 -20.90
C LEU A 249 -24.64 3.14 -20.88
N ASN A 250 -25.25 2.25 -21.67
CA ASN A 250 -26.71 2.07 -21.67
C ASN A 250 -27.25 1.35 -20.43
N HIS A 251 -26.46 0.46 -19.81
CA HIS A 251 -26.89 -0.24 -18.60
C HIS A 251 -27.01 0.69 -17.37
N LYS A 252 -26.46 1.91 -17.42
CA LYS A 252 -26.57 2.90 -16.32
C LYS A 252 -27.85 3.73 -16.29
N ARG A 253 -28.80 3.54 -17.23
CA ARG A 253 -30.02 4.37 -17.29
C ARG A 253 -31.33 3.73 -16.82
N LYS A 254 -31.37 2.47 -16.36
CA LYS A 254 -32.58 1.91 -15.73
C LYS A 254 -32.27 0.95 -14.57
N PHE A 255 -32.94 1.21 -13.44
CA PHE A 255 -33.23 0.37 -12.26
C PHE A 255 -32.35 0.46 -10.98
N PRO A 256 -32.97 0.50 -9.78
CA PRO A 256 -32.29 0.74 -8.50
C PRO A 256 -31.89 -0.57 -7.79
N PHE A 257 -30.59 -0.83 -7.66
CA PHE A 257 -30.04 -2.09 -7.09
C PHE A 257 -30.04 -2.20 -5.55
N LYS A 258 -30.46 -1.19 -4.80
CA LYS A 258 -30.37 -1.20 -3.33
C LYS A 258 -31.41 -2.06 -2.59
N LYS A 259 -32.43 -2.63 -3.26
CA LYS A 259 -33.45 -3.48 -2.61
C LYS A 259 -33.27 -4.99 -2.80
N ILE A 260 -32.43 -5.44 -3.74
CA ILE A 260 -32.32 -6.87 -4.08
C ILE A 260 -31.31 -7.60 -3.17
N ILE A 261 -30.20 -6.95 -2.78
CA ILE A 261 -29.16 -7.58 -1.94
C ILE A 261 -29.68 -7.85 -0.51
N PHE A 262 -30.53 -6.97 0.03
CA PHE A 262 -31.14 -7.18 1.36
C PHE A 262 -32.16 -8.33 1.36
N SER A 263 -32.83 -8.59 0.23
CA SER A 263 -33.79 -9.69 0.07
C SER A 263 -33.10 -11.06 0.04
N LEU A 264 -31.94 -11.17 -0.63
CA LEU A 264 -31.16 -12.41 -0.76
C LEU A 264 -30.51 -12.84 0.56
N PHE A 265 -30.07 -11.90 1.40
CA PHE A 265 -29.49 -12.21 2.71
C PHE A 265 -30.54 -12.70 3.72
N VAL A 266 -31.75 -12.14 3.66
CA VAL A 266 -32.87 -12.56 4.53
C VAL A 266 -33.40 -13.94 4.11
N LEU A 267 -33.48 -14.23 2.80
CA LEU A 267 -33.90 -15.56 2.33
C LEU A 267 -32.88 -16.66 2.64
N THR A 268 -31.58 -16.39 2.52
CA THR A 268 -30.53 -17.36 2.86
C THR A 268 -30.45 -17.61 4.37
N PHE A 269 -30.64 -16.58 5.19
CA PHE A 269 -30.73 -16.72 6.64
C PHE A 269 -31.98 -17.54 7.05
N LEU A 270 -33.17 -17.22 6.51
CA LEU A 270 -34.41 -17.95 6.78
C LEU A 270 -34.36 -19.41 6.28
N ALA A 271 -33.69 -19.68 5.16
CA ALA A 271 -33.51 -21.04 4.64
C ALA A 271 -32.53 -21.89 5.47
N SER A 272 -31.66 -21.25 6.28
CA SER A 272 -30.69 -21.94 7.15
C SER A 272 -31.22 -22.23 8.57
N LEU A 273 -32.29 -21.56 9.00
CA LEU A 273 -32.93 -21.76 10.30
C LEU A 273 -33.37 -23.22 10.58
N PRO A 274 -33.91 -24.00 9.62
CA PRO A 274 -34.25 -25.41 9.83
C PRO A 274 -33.02 -26.31 10.03
N TYR A 275 -31.87 -25.94 9.45
CA TYR A 275 -30.61 -26.67 9.59
C TYR A 275 -29.95 -26.38 10.95
N LEU A 276 -30.00 -25.11 11.39
CA LEU A 276 -29.59 -24.70 12.73
C LEU A 276 -30.46 -25.36 13.81
N HIS A 277 -31.78 -25.46 13.60
CA HIS A 277 -32.68 -26.14 14.54
C HIS A 277 -32.34 -27.63 14.70
N LYS A 278 -32.03 -28.34 13.61
CA LYS A 278 -31.59 -29.76 13.67
C LYS A 278 -30.24 -29.96 14.36
N ILE A 279 -29.31 -29.02 14.18
CA ILE A 279 -28.00 -29.06 14.86
C ILE A 279 -28.18 -28.80 16.36
N VAL A 280 -29.01 -27.82 16.72
CA VAL A 280 -29.33 -27.50 18.12
C VAL A 280 -30.05 -28.66 18.84
N GLU A 281 -31.06 -29.30 18.21
CA GLU A 281 -31.75 -30.47 18.80
C GLU A 281 -30.81 -31.68 18.93
N SER A 282 -29.86 -31.87 18.01
CA SER A 282 -28.90 -32.97 18.08
C SER A 282 -27.85 -32.80 19.19
N TYR A 283 -27.58 -31.54 19.58
CA TYR A 283 -26.59 -31.20 20.61
C TYR A 283 -27.22 -31.06 22.01
N GLU A 284 -28.47 -30.58 22.11
CA GLU A 284 -29.20 -30.56 23.39
C GLU A 284 -29.47 -31.98 23.94
N TYR A 285 -29.49 -33.01 23.09
CA TYR A 285 -29.63 -34.41 23.53
C TYR A 285 -28.37 -34.99 24.20
N GLN A 286 -27.20 -34.36 24.05
CA GLN A 286 -25.94 -34.83 24.65
C GLN A 286 -25.46 -33.99 25.85
N GLY A 287 -26.29 -33.07 26.34
CA GLY A 287 -26.11 -32.47 27.67
C GLY A 287 -24.89 -31.57 27.87
N LYS A 288 -24.31 -31.00 26.80
CA LYS A 288 -23.24 -29.99 26.89
C LYS A 288 -23.66 -28.67 26.26
N SER A 289 -23.39 -27.58 26.96
CA SER A 289 -23.72 -26.22 26.53
C SER A 289 -22.85 -25.80 25.34
N ILE A 290 -23.42 -25.07 24.38
CA ILE A 290 -22.71 -24.47 23.23
C ILE A 290 -21.49 -23.64 23.69
N SER A 291 -21.57 -23.04 24.88
CA SER A 291 -20.45 -22.29 25.47
C SER A 291 -19.23 -23.16 25.81
N GLU A 292 -19.44 -24.43 26.17
CA GLU A 292 -18.34 -25.36 26.51
C GLU A 292 -17.60 -25.82 25.26
N TYR A 293 -18.31 -26.01 24.13
CA TYR A 293 -17.69 -26.40 22.86
C TYR A 293 -16.82 -25.28 22.29
N ILE A 294 -17.35 -24.04 22.26
CA ILE A 294 -16.59 -22.86 21.85
C ILE A 294 -15.40 -22.64 22.80
N GLY A 295 -15.60 -22.81 24.11
CA GLY A 295 -14.51 -22.73 25.10
C GLY A 295 -13.40 -23.77 24.85
N SER A 296 -13.74 -25.00 24.44
CA SER A 296 -12.76 -26.06 24.17
C SER A 296 -11.90 -25.79 22.91
N LEU A 297 -12.48 -25.17 21.89
CA LEU A 297 -11.80 -24.77 20.64
C LEU A 297 -10.81 -23.62 20.87
N PHE A 298 -11.06 -22.76 21.85
CA PHE A 298 -10.14 -21.68 22.23
C PHE A 298 -9.06 -22.13 23.22
N ASN A 299 -9.36 -23.06 24.14
CA ASN A 299 -8.40 -23.55 25.14
C ASN A 299 -7.30 -24.47 24.57
N SER A 300 -7.47 -25.04 23.37
CA SER A 300 -6.41 -25.85 22.75
C SER A 300 -5.23 -25.02 22.21
N ASN A 301 -5.39 -23.69 22.08
CA ASN A 301 -4.35 -22.78 21.58
C ASN A 301 -3.76 -21.83 22.64
N ILE A 302 -4.18 -21.93 23.91
CA ILE A 302 -3.62 -21.13 25.01
C ILE A 302 -3.16 -22.09 26.12
N ASN A 303 -2.07 -22.80 25.87
CA ASN A 303 -1.29 -23.48 26.89
C ASN A 303 0.18 -23.05 26.80
N VAL A 304 0.43 -21.74 26.81
CA VAL A 304 1.71 -21.15 27.21
C VAL A 304 1.38 -19.87 28.00
N LEU A 305 1.80 -19.85 29.27
CA LEU A 305 1.70 -18.76 30.27
C LEU A 305 0.41 -18.69 31.14
N GLY A 306 0.28 -19.67 32.04
CA GLY A 306 0.45 -19.48 33.49
C GLY A 306 -0.36 -18.39 34.25
N LYS A 307 -1.43 -18.87 34.90
CA LYS A 307 -1.88 -18.68 36.31
C LYS A 307 -2.08 -17.28 36.94
N ASN A 308 -3.29 -17.15 37.50
CA ASN A 308 -3.81 -16.25 38.55
C ASN A 308 -4.14 -14.84 38.04
N SER A 309 -5.34 -14.26 38.21
CA SER A 309 -6.39 -14.44 39.22
C SER A 309 -7.78 -14.10 38.63
N GLU A 310 -8.81 -14.73 39.19
CA GLU A 310 -10.23 -14.40 39.01
C GLU A 310 -10.51 -12.97 39.48
N GLU A 311 -11.05 -12.13 38.58
CA GLU A 311 -11.86 -10.95 38.93
C GLU A 311 -12.73 -10.61 37.70
N ASN A 312 -14.02 -10.32 37.96
CA ASN A 312 -15.12 -10.14 37.00
C ASN A 312 -14.70 -9.54 35.64
N ILE A 313 -14.87 -10.32 34.57
CA ILE A 313 -14.60 -9.88 33.20
C ILE A 313 -15.83 -9.08 32.73
N ASP A 314 -15.69 -7.76 32.72
CA ASP A 314 -16.56 -6.86 31.97
C ASP A 314 -16.63 -7.37 30.51
N LEU A 315 -17.86 -7.65 30.06
CA LEU A 315 -18.14 -8.46 28.87
C LEU A 315 -17.80 -7.80 27.51
N PHE A 316 -17.06 -6.70 27.49
CA PHE A 316 -16.69 -6.01 26.27
C PHE A 316 -15.25 -5.51 26.33
N PRO A 317 -14.35 -5.97 25.43
CA PRO A 317 -12.97 -5.51 25.42
C PRO A 317 -12.89 -4.01 25.02
N PRO A 318 -11.84 -3.29 25.46
CA PRO A 318 -11.64 -1.91 25.03
C PRO A 318 -11.44 -1.86 23.52
N THR A 319 -12.09 -0.90 22.87
CA THR A 319 -12.02 -0.71 21.42
C THR A 319 -10.79 0.07 21.00
N MET A 320 -10.22 0.90 21.87
CA MET A 320 -8.89 1.47 21.66
C MET A 320 -8.04 1.35 22.92
N ILE A 321 -6.75 1.07 22.74
CA ILE A 321 -5.76 1.00 23.82
C ILE A 321 -4.50 1.77 23.43
N LEU A 322 -4.08 2.72 24.25
CA LEU A 322 -2.76 3.34 24.16
C LEU A 322 -1.84 2.66 25.19
N LYS A 323 -0.77 1.99 24.74
CA LYS A 323 0.24 1.35 25.60
C LYS A 323 1.56 2.09 25.50
N VAL A 324 1.98 2.72 26.59
CA VAL A 324 3.24 3.50 26.64
C VAL A 324 4.43 2.56 26.70
N GLN A 325 5.26 2.54 25.65
CA GLN A 325 6.49 1.73 25.63
C GLN A 325 7.70 2.50 26.13
N ASN A 326 8.83 1.80 26.18
CA ASN A 326 10.10 2.38 26.57
C ASN A 326 10.54 3.45 25.55
N ASN A 327 10.71 4.68 26.01
CA ASN A 327 11.29 5.77 25.24
C ASN A 327 12.74 5.98 25.72
N PRO A 328 13.77 5.58 24.94
CA PRO A 328 15.17 5.70 25.35
C PRO A 328 15.65 7.15 25.50
N TYR A 329 14.87 8.14 25.06
CA TYR A 329 15.23 9.55 25.04
C TYR A 329 14.41 10.42 26.03
N GLY A 330 13.55 9.83 26.86
CA GLY A 330 12.69 10.60 27.76
C GLY A 330 12.02 9.81 28.88
N LYS A 331 11.37 10.50 29.81
CA LYS A 331 10.72 9.89 30.99
C LYS A 331 9.39 9.18 30.71
N GLY A 332 8.98 9.09 29.45
CA GLY A 332 7.69 8.55 29.03
C GLY A 332 7.11 9.26 27.81
N THR A 333 5.79 9.21 27.66
CA THR A 333 5.04 9.85 26.57
C THR A 333 4.04 10.86 27.10
N TYR A 334 4.10 12.09 26.59
CA TYR A 334 3.06 13.08 26.82
C TYR A 334 1.78 12.63 26.09
N ILE A 335 0.66 12.56 26.82
CA ILE A 335 -0.64 12.22 26.24
C ILE A 335 -1.68 13.25 26.68
N LEU A 336 -2.29 13.88 25.68
CA LEU A 336 -3.43 14.77 25.82
C LEU A 336 -4.71 14.00 25.47
N ILE A 337 -5.72 14.10 26.32
CA ILE A 337 -7.08 13.63 26.08
C ILE A 337 -8.00 14.82 26.35
N GLN A 338 -8.60 15.36 25.31
CA GLN A 338 -9.44 16.54 25.36
C GLN A 338 -10.85 16.19 24.88
N ASP A 339 -11.83 16.47 25.73
CA ASP A 339 -13.25 16.26 25.47
C ASP A 339 -13.95 17.63 25.38
N GLY A 340 -14.28 18.04 24.15
CA GLY A 340 -14.72 19.41 23.87
C GLY A 340 -13.71 20.46 24.37
N LYS A 341 -14.11 21.25 25.37
CA LYS A 341 -13.24 22.27 26.01
C LYS A 341 -12.50 21.75 27.25
N ASN A 342 -12.86 20.58 27.76
CA ASN A 342 -12.33 20.01 28.99
C ASN A 342 -11.14 19.09 28.70
N TYR A 343 -10.14 19.09 29.58
CA TYR A 343 -9.00 18.17 29.49
C TYR A 343 -9.20 17.02 30.49
N ILE A 344 -9.44 15.81 29.98
CA ILE A 344 -9.48 14.58 30.78
C ILE A 344 -8.05 14.23 31.24
N SER A 345 -7.06 14.42 30.37
CA SER A 345 -5.65 14.26 30.71
C SER A 345 -4.78 15.19 29.88
N SER A 346 -3.71 15.72 30.48
CA SER A 346 -2.67 16.52 29.83
C SER A 346 -1.36 16.37 30.62
N LYS A 347 -0.67 15.23 30.45
CA LYS A 347 0.54 14.91 31.23
C LYS A 347 1.37 13.82 30.58
N THR A 348 2.58 13.62 31.10
CA THR A 348 3.48 12.53 30.68
C THR A 348 3.22 11.25 31.47
N PHE A 349 3.05 10.14 30.76
CA PHE A 349 2.90 8.80 31.30
C PHE A 349 4.18 7.99 31.15
N PRO A 350 4.64 7.31 32.21
CA PRO A 350 5.83 6.46 32.16
C PRO A 350 5.58 5.16 31.40
N LYS A 351 6.67 4.46 31.08
CA LYS A 351 6.64 3.12 30.48
C LYS A 351 5.70 2.19 31.25
N ASP A 352 4.98 1.33 30.52
CA ASP A 352 4.04 0.34 31.06
C ASP A 352 2.73 0.94 31.61
N SER A 353 2.52 2.26 31.44
CA SER A 353 1.19 2.89 31.59
C SER A 353 0.32 2.59 30.37
N TYR A 354 -1.00 2.58 30.56
CA TYR A 354 -1.94 2.40 29.46
C TYR A 354 -3.21 3.22 29.63
N ILE A 355 -3.89 3.45 28.51
CA ILE A 355 -5.20 4.10 28.47
C ILE A 355 -6.13 3.26 27.60
N GLU A 356 -7.30 2.94 28.11
CA GLU A 356 -8.32 2.14 27.45
C GLU A 356 -9.56 2.98 27.17
N PHE A 357 -10.19 2.74 26.02
CA PHE A 357 -11.38 3.44 25.55
C PHE A 357 -12.43 2.38 25.20
N TYR A 358 -13.67 2.61 25.62
CA TYR A 358 -14.80 1.69 25.43
C TYR A 358 -15.95 2.39 24.69
N ASN A 359 -16.79 1.59 24.04
CA ASN A 359 -17.89 2.07 23.19
C ASN A 359 -18.91 2.96 23.90
N ASP A 360 -19.04 2.82 25.22
CA ASP A 360 -19.94 3.58 26.08
C ASP A 360 -19.32 4.91 26.57
N ARG A 361 -18.26 5.38 25.89
CA ARG A 361 -17.48 6.59 26.21
C ARG A 361 -16.69 6.50 27.51
N LYS A 362 -16.58 5.32 28.11
CA LYS A 362 -15.70 5.09 29.26
C LYS A 362 -14.24 5.13 28.84
N ILE A 363 -13.42 5.77 29.67
CA ILE A 363 -11.96 5.87 29.51
C ILE A 363 -11.32 5.45 30.83
N ILE A 364 -10.44 4.46 30.77
CA ILE A 364 -9.63 4.02 31.92
C ILE A 364 -8.19 4.45 31.69
N ILE A 365 -7.60 5.14 32.67
CA ILE A 365 -6.20 5.57 32.63
C ILE A 365 -5.45 4.88 33.78
N TYR A 366 -4.46 4.05 33.45
CA TYR A 366 -3.53 3.45 34.40
C TYR A 366 -2.16 4.13 34.34
N ASN A 367 -1.63 4.53 35.50
CA ASN A 367 -0.27 5.06 35.63
C ASN A 367 0.64 4.07 36.37
N SER A 368 1.62 3.52 35.66
CA SER A 368 2.52 2.50 36.19
C SER A 368 3.45 2.99 37.31
N LYS A 369 3.73 4.30 37.40
CA LYS A 369 4.60 4.86 38.45
C LYS A 369 3.87 5.03 39.78
N THR A 370 2.58 5.31 39.75
CA THR A 370 1.76 5.49 40.97
C THR A 370 0.89 4.27 41.27
N SER A 371 0.82 3.31 40.34
CA SER A 371 -0.11 2.16 40.39
C SER A 371 -1.57 2.58 40.57
N GLU A 372 -1.92 3.77 40.09
CA GLU A 372 -3.27 4.34 40.21
C GLU A 372 -4.03 4.15 38.90
N THR A 373 -5.28 3.68 39.00
CA THR A 373 -6.24 3.59 37.91
C THR A 373 -7.34 4.62 38.13
N LYS A 374 -7.63 5.43 37.11
CA LYS A 374 -8.76 6.38 37.12
C LYS A 374 -9.71 6.11 35.97
N GLU A 375 -10.99 6.21 36.27
CA GLU A 375 -12.07 6.06 35.33
C GLU A 375 -12.72 7.41 35.03
N PHE A 376 -13.02 7.64 33.76
CA PHE A 376 -13.71 8.83 33.25
C PHE A 376 -14.79 8.40 32.27
N ILE A 377 -15.82 9.23 32.13
CA ILE A 377 -16.84 9.08 31.09
C ILE A 377 -16.80 10.35 30.25
N ALA A 378 -16.54 10.22 28.95
CA ALA A 378 -16.58 11.36 28.04
C ALA A 378 -18.03 11.80 27.76
N GLU A 379 -18.23 13.12 27.68
CA GLU A 379 -19.51 13.75 27.37
C GLU A 379 -19.78 13.76 25.86
N ASN A 380 -18.74 13.88 25.03
CA ASN A 380 -18.87 13.89 23.57
C ASN A 380 -18.49 12.55 22.94
N ASP A 381 -19.16 12.22 21.83
CA ASP A 381 -18.88 11.02 21.03
C ASP A 381 -17.51 11.09 20.34
N VAL A 382 -16.94 12.28 20.19
CA VAL A 382 -15.65 12.53 19.56
C VAL A 382 -14.74 13.32 20.47
N ILE A 383 -13.58 12.76 20.79
CA ILE A 383 -12.54 13.40 21.62
C ILE A 383 -11.27 13.62 20.83
N LYS A 384 -10.49 14.64 21.21
CA LYS A 384 -9.18 14.93 20.62
C LYS A 384 -8.07 14.31 21.46
N LEU A 385 -7.13 13.67 20.77
CA LEU A 385 -5.98 13.01 21.36
C LEU A 385 -4.68 13.58 20.77
N GLU A 386 -3.70 13.78 21.65
CA GLU A 386 -2.31 14.01 21.26
C GLU A 386 -1.40 12.98 21.93
N VAL A 387 -0.53 12.34 21.14
CA VAL A 387 0.47 11.39 21.61
C VAL A 387 1.85 11.90 21.22
N GLY A 388 2.61 12.39 22.21
CA GLY A 388 3.78 13.22 21.99
C GLY A 388 4.99 12.52 21.35
N ASN A 389 4.99 11.19 21.25
CA ASN A 389 6.06 10.44 20.58
C ASN A 389 5.56 9.10 20.01
N ALA A 390 6.36 8.50 19.15
CA ALA A 390 6.03 7.25 18.45
C ALA A 390 6.25 5.96 19.29
N TYR A 391 6.71 6.07 20.54
CA TYR A 391 6.94 4.92 21.41
C TYR A 391 5.64 4.45 22.09
N THR A 392 4.59 5.26 22.11
CA THR A 392 3.27 4.76 22.54
C THR A 392 2.62 3.98 21.40
N LYS A 393 2.32 2.71 21.65
CA LYS A 393 1.57 1.87 20.70
C LYS A 393 0.09 2.14 20.88
N ILE A 394 -0.60 2.36 19.77
CA ILE A 394 -2.04 2.57 19.77
C ILE A 394 -2.65 1.35 19.09
N TYR A 395 -3.57 0.67 19.77
CA TYR A 395 -4.32 -0.45 19.25
C TYR A 395 -5.76 0.00 19.09
N LEU A 396 -6.34 -0.11 17.91
CA LEU A 396 -7.76 0.14 17.65
C LEU A 396 -8.36 -1.14 17.10
N ASN A 397 -9.38 -1.67 17.78
CA ASN A 397 -10.02 -2.95 17.48
C ASN A 397 -8.99 -4.08 17.33
N GLY A 398 -7.94 -4.07 18.17
CA GLY A 398 -6.84 -5.04 18.15
C GLY A 398 -5.74 -4.80 17.10
N ILE A 399 -5.93 -3.86 16.15
CA ILE A 399 -4.94 -3.54 15.11
C ILE A 399 -4.03 -2.41 15.60
N GLU A 400 -2.71 -2.55 15.42
CA GLU A 400 -1.74 -1.53 15.81
C GLU A 400 -1.70 -0.36 14.80
N HIS A 401 -1.96 0.85 15.26
CA HIS A 401 -1.84 2.10 14.51
C HIS A 401 -0.56 2.83 14.94
N LYS A 402 0.45 2.82 14.07
CA LYS A 402 1.76 3.44 14.33
C LYS A 402 1.78 4.90 13.90
N PHE A 403 2.57 5.71 14.61
CA PHE A 403 2.87 7.11 14.26
C PHE A 403 1.67 8.08 14.25
N VAL A 404 0.60 7.77 14.98
CA VAL A 404 -0.54 8.70 15.13
C VAL A 404 -0.26 9.68 16.26
N LYS A 405 -0.05 10.96 15.91
CA LYS A 405 0.30 12.01 16.89
C LYS A 405 -0.88 12.87 17.30
N ASN A 406 -1.60 13.46 16.35
CA ASN A 406 -2.74 14.33 16.61
C ASN A 406 -3.94 13.76 15.87
N PHE A 407 -4.98 13.38 16.60
CA PHE A 407 -6.14 12.75 15.99
C PHE A 407 -7.38 12.95 16.83
N LYS A 408 -8.55 12.72 16.23
CA LYS A 408 -9.79 12.59 16.98
C LYS A 408 -10.20 11.12 17.01
N TYR A 409 -10.81 10.69 18.09
CA TYR A 409 -11.37 9.35 18.21
C TYR A 409 -12.87 9.43 18.39
N ASN A 410 -13.61 8.66 17.60
CA ASN A 410 -15.06 8.55 17.67
C ASN A 410 -15.44 7.22 18.34
N PHE A 411 -16.09 7.30 19.51
CA PHE A 411 -16.52 6.17 20.32
C PHE A 411 -17.62 5.33 19.68
N ILE A 412 -18.49 5.95 18.87
CA ILE A 412 -19.63 5.29 18.23
C ILE A 412 -19.16 4.49 17.01
N ASP A 413 -18.34 5.12 16.18
CA ASP A 413 -17.84 4.51 14.94
C ASP A 413 -16.60 3.63 15.16
N ASN A 414 -16.03 3.63 16.37
CA ASN A 414 -14.78 2.93 16.72
C ASN A 414 -13.65 3.19 15.72
N LYS A 415 -13.49 4.46 15.35
CA LYS A 415 -12.49 4.88 14.36
C LYS A 415 -11.81 6.18 14.74
N ILE A 416 -10.59 6.31 14.27
CA ILE A 416 -9.88 7.58 14.24
C ILE A 416 -10.51 8.43 13.13
N VAL A 417 -10.87 9.66 13.46
CA VAL A 417 -11.46 10.64 12.53
C VAL A 417 -10.55 11.87 12.44
N ASN A 418 -10.53 12.50 11.27
CA ASN A 418 -9.70 13.70 11.01
C ASN A 418 -10.35 14.98 11.56
#